data_AF-A0A0G9N1W8-F1
#
_entry.id   AF-A0A0G9N1W8-F1
#
_cell.length_a   1.000
_cell.length_b   1.000
_cell.length_c   1.000
_cell.angle_alpha   90.00
_cell.angle_beta   90.00
_cell.angle_gamma   90.00
#
_symmetry.space_group_name_H-M   'P 1'
#
loop_
_entity.id
_entity.type
_entity.pdbx_description
1 polymer ?
#
loop_
_entity_poly.entity_id
_entity_poly.type
_entity_poly.pdbx_seq_one_letter_code
_entity_poly.pdbx_strand_id
1 'polypeptide(L)'
;MFGHAIDYAKVTIRRRKFAFFQPKRVTMAPRGHIHFHPLGSGYCDDFTKVSLRRQALFIHEMTHVWQTQTLGDWYLLLNRMPWARYDYALKPDWKLEQYGIEQQARIVEHAFLLRNGVKLAGVADARAYEALVNFPGATG
;
A
#
# COMPACT_ATOMS: atom_id res chain seq x y z
N MET A 1 4.72 10.26 2.34
CA MET A 1 4.46 8.86 2.75
C MET A 1 5.74 8.04 2.88
N PHE A 2 6.37 7.58 1.79
CA PHE A 2 7.50 6.63 1.88
C PHE A 2 8.90 7.26 1.92
N GLY A 3 9.03 8.57 1.69
CA GLY A 3 10.33 9.25 1.70
C GLY A 3 11.31 8.60 0.73
N HIS A 4 12.48 8.20 1.23
CA HIS A 4 13.54 7.51 0.50
C HIS A 4 13.48 5.97 0.63
N ALA A 5 12.44 5.41 1.27
CA ALA A 5 12.31 3.97 1.43
C ALA A 5 12.00 3.22 0.12
N ILE A 6 11.60 3.95 -0.93
CA ILE A 6 11.32 3.41 -2.26
C ILE A 6 12.23 4.10 -3.27
N ASP A 7 12.91 3.31 -4.09
CA ASP A 7 13.52 3.77 -5.33
C ASP A 7 12.43 3.93 -6.39
N TYR A 8 11.89 5.15 -6.52
CA TYR A 8 10.77 5.44 -7.42
C TYR A 8 11.13 5.27 -8.90
N ALA A 9 12.42 5.39 -9.26
CA ALA A 9 12.86 5.25 -10.66
C ALA A 9 12.64 3.83 -11.20
N LYS A 10 12.59 2.82 -10.32
CA LYS A 10 12.31 1.42 -10.67
C LYS A 10 10.81 1.09 -10.73
N VAL A 11 9.95 1.97 -10.23
CA VAL A 11 8.51 1.71 -10.13
C VAL A 11 7.85 2.03 -11.45
N THR A 12 7.03 1.11 -11.95
CA THR A 12 6.23 1.35 -13.16
C THR A 12 4.75 1.13 -12.85
N ILE A 13 3.92 2.04 -13.36
CA ILE A 13 2.47 1.90 -13.36
C ILE A 13 2.07 1.38 -14.73
N ARG A 14 1.40 0.24 -14.77
CA ARG A 14 1.13 -0.48 -16.01
C ARG A 14 -0.37 -0.70 -16.17
N ARG A 15 -0.93 -0.20 -17.27
CA ARG A 15 -2.30 -0.50 -17.70
C ARG A 15 -2.37 -1.86 -18.41
N ARG A 16 -1.88 -2.91 -17.74
CA ARG A 16 -1.89 -4.30 -18.23
C ARG A 16 -2.11 -5.25 -17.06
N LYS A 17 -2.74 -6.39 -17.33
CA LYS A 17 -2.87 -7.44 -16.31
C LYS A 17 -1.49 -7.93 -15.87
N PHE A 18 -1.34 -8.25 -14.60
CA PHE A 18 -0.21 -9.03 -14.09
C PHE A 18 -0.38 -10.51 -14.43
N ALA A 19 -1.57 -11.06 -14.18
CA ALA A 19 -1.91 -12.46 -14.47
C ALA A 19 -3.17 -12.54 -15.34
N PHE A 20 -3.30 -13.60 -16.14
CA PHE A 20 -4.42 -13.79 -17.07
C PHE A 20 -5.80 -13.64 -16.39
N PHE A 21 -5.92 -14.24 -15.20
CA PHE A 21 -7.13 -14.26 -14.37
C PHE A 21 -7.31 -13.04 -13.46
N GLN A 22 -6.48 -11.99 -13.56
CA GLN A 22 -6.67 -10.78 -12.76
C GLN A 22 -8.06 -10.17 -13.01
N PRO A 23 -8.91 -9.99 -11.98
CA PRO A 23 -10.22 -9.36 -12.15
C PRO A 23 -10.14 -7.88 -12.53
N LYS A 24 -11.15 -7.36 -13.23
CA LYS A 24 -11.19 -5.95 -13.71
C LYS A 24 -11.09 -4.89 -12.62
N ARG A 25 -11.55 -5.21 -11.40
CA ARG A 25 -11.64 -4.28 -10.26
C ARG A 25 -10.45 -4.39 -9.29
N VAL A 26 -9.49 -5.27 -9.57
CA VAL A 26 -8.37 -5.57 -8.67
C VAL A 26 -7.10 -4.96 -9.23
N THR A 27 -6.41 -4.17 -8.41
CA THR A 27 -5.04 -3.70 -8.65
C THR A 27 -4.07 -4.71 -8.03
N MET A 28 -2.90 -4.90 -8.64
CA MET A 28 -1.90 -5.83 -8.12
C MET A 28 -0.50 -5.24 -8.21
N ALA A 29 0.29 -5.35 -7.13
CA ALA A 29 1.70 -4.97 -7.13
C ALA A 29 2.67 -6.08 -6.63
N PRO A 30 2.70 -7.26 -7.26
CA PRO A 30 3.39 -8.43 -6.72
C PRO A 30 4.92 -8.45 -6.93
N ARG A 31 5.44 -7.55 -7.78
CA ARG A 31 6.85 -7.50 -8.19
C ARG A 31 7.38 -6.06 -8.31
N GLY A 32 7.02 -5.18 -7.38
CA GLY A 32 7.56 -3.80 -7.39
C GLY A 32 6.99 -2.89 -8.48
N HIS A 33 5.92 -3.29 -9.15
CA HIS A 33 5.22 -2.50 -10.17
C HIS A 33 3.72 -2.63 -9.98
N ILE A 34 2.96 -1.58 -10.27
CA ILE A 34 1.51 -1.55 -10.06
C ILE A 34 0.80 -1.87 -11.37
N HIS A 35 -0.02 -2.91 -11.36
CA HIS A 35 -0.76 -3.40 -12.52
C HIS A 35 -2.25 -3.10 -12.38
N PHE A 36 -2.74 -2.23 -13.26
CA PHE A 36 -4.16 -1.94 -13.42
C PHE A 36 -4.72 -2.74 -14.61
N HIS A 37 -5.85 -3.41 -14.38
CA HIS A 37 -6.53 -4.12 -15.47
C HIS A 37 -6.91 -3.14 -16.59
N PRO A 38 -6.61 -3.43 -17.88
CA PRO A 38 -6.82 -2.47 -18.98
C PRO A 38 -8.28 -2.08 -19.19
N LEU A 39 -9.18 -3.04 -18.99
CA LEU A 39 -10.64 -2.86 -19.02
C LEU A 39 -11.26 -2.41 -17.67
N GLY A 40 -10.42 -2.06 -16.68
CA GLY A 40 -10.87 -1.52 -15.39
C GLY A 40 -10.84 0.02 -15.40
N SER A 41 -11.47 0.62 -14.39
CA SER A 41 -11.48 2.08 -14.17
C SER A 41 -10.48 2.56 -13.11
N GLY A 42 -9.62 1.66 -12.61
CA GLY A 42 -8.69 1.96 -11.52
C GLY A 42 -7.53 2.88 -11.92
N TYR A 43 -7.06 2.78 -13.17
CA TYR A 43 -5.94 3.57 -13.70
C TYR A 43 -6.26 5.07 -13.74
N CYS A 44 -5.22 5.89 -13.57
CA CYS A 44 -5.23 7.33 -13.79
C CYS A 44 -3.82 7.76 -14.23
N ASP A 45 -3.74 8.78 -15.09
CA ASP A 45 -2.45 9.36 -15.49
C ASP A 45 -1.79 10.15 -14.34
N ASP A 46 -2.62 10.67 -13.42
CA ASP A 46 -2.15 11.43 -12.27
C ASP A 46 -2.98 11.09 -11.02
N PHE A 47 -2.45 10.18 -10.20
CA PHE A 47 -3.08 9.76 -8.95
C PHE A 47 -3.13 10.86 -7.88
N THR A 48 -2.51 12.03 -8.08
CA THR A 48 -2.66 13.16 -7.14
C THR A 48 -3.98 13.91 -7.34
N LYS A 49 -4.63 13.74 -8.49
CA LYS A 49 -5.87 14.44 -8.89
C LYS A 49 -7.13 13.61 -8.70
N VAL A 50 -7.02 12.38 -8.22
CA VAL A 50 -8.17 11.52 -7.95
C VAL A 50 -8.71 11.70 -6.53
N SER A 51 -9.88 11.16 -6.24
CA SER A 51 -10.45 11.20 -4.88
C SER A 51 -9.50 10.60 -3.86
N LEU A 52 -9.52 11.13 -2.63
CA LEU A 52 -8.60 10.72 -1.57
C LEU A 52 -8.62 9.21 -1.29
N ARG A 53 -9.79 8.57 -1.42
CA ARG A 53 -9.92 7.11 -1.33
C ARG A 53 -9.10 6.37 -2.40
N ARG A 54 -9.07 6.88 -3.64
CA ARG A 54 -8.26 6.29 -4.73
C ARG A 54 -6.78 6.58 -4.52
N GLN A 55 -6.42 7.73 -3.96
CA GLN A 55 -5.04 8.02 -3.56
C GLN A 55 -4.59 7.05 -2.47
N ALA A 56 -5.43 6.80 -1.46
CA ALA A 56 -5.17 5.85 -0.39
C ALA A 56 -4.96 4.42 -0.92
N LEU A 57 -5.82 3.97 -1.84
CA LEU A 57 -5.62 2.68 -2.53
C LEU A 57 -4.28 2.63 -3.30
N PHE A 58 -3.89 3.73 -3.95
CA PHE A 58 -2.58 3.79 -4.60
C PHE A 58 -1.44 3.68 -3.58
N ILE A 59 -1.56 4.33 -2.42
CA ILE A 59 -0.59 4.23 -1.31
C ILE A 59 -0.54 2.80 -0.74
N HIS A 60 -1.67 2.09 -0.64
CA HIS A 60 -1.71 0.66 -0.29
C HIS A 60 -0.83 -0.15 -1.25
N GLU A 61 -1.03 0.00 -2.56
CA GLU A 61 -0.25 -0.72 -3.57
C GLU A 61 1.24 -0.31 -3.57
N MET A 62 1.55 0.95 -3.28
CA MET A 62 2.94 1.39 -3.10
C MET A 62 3.60 0.76 -1.86
N THR A 63 2.83 0.37 -0.84
CA THR A 63 3.38 -0.42 0.27
C THR A 63 3.85 -1.80 -0.18
N HIS A 64 3.13 -2.44 -1.10
CA HIS A 64 3.58 -3.70 -1.71
C HIS A 64 4.83 -3.51 -2.58
N VAL A 65 4.94 -2.36 -3.25
CA VAL A 65 6.18 -2.00 -3.97
C VAL A 65 7.36 -1.89 -2.99
N TRP A 66 7.18 -1.18 -1.88
CA TRP A 66 8.20 -1.08 -0.82
C TRP A 66 8.58 -2.45 -0.24
N GLN A 67 7.60 -3.30 0.08
CA GLN A 67 7.83 -4.67 0.55
C GLN A 67 8.65 -5.47 -0.45
N THR A 68 8.34 -5.37 -1.74
CA THR A 68 9.10 -6.05 -2.80
C THR A 68 10.54 -5.54 -2.87
N GLN A 69 10.76 -4.21 -2.85
CA GLN A 69 12.11 -3.64 -2.91
C GLN A 69 12.94 -4.00 -1.67
N THR A 70 12.31 -4.14 -0.51
CA THR A 70 12.97 -4.45 0.77
C THR A 70 13.25 -5.95 0.95
N LEU A 71 12.31 -6.81 0.56
CA LEU A 71 12.33 -8.24 0.88
C LEU A 71 12.60 -9.13 -0.34
N GLY A 72 12.61 -8.55 -1.54
CA GLY A 72 12.94 -9.21 -2.80
C GLY A 72 11.75 -9.42 -3.74
N ASP A 73 12.08 -9.52 -5.03
CA ASP A 73 11.15 -9.64 -6.17
C ASP A 73 10.09 -10.74 -6.07
N TRP A 74 10.40 -11.82 -5.37
CA TRP A 74 9.55 -13.00 -5.26
C TRP A 74 8.80 -13.06 -3.93
N TYR A 75 9.10 -12.16 -2.99
CA TYR A 75 8.62 -12.25 -1.62
C TYR A 75 7.08 -12.29 -1.55
N LEU A 76 6.41 -11.35 -2.22
CA LEU A 76 4.95 -11.29 -2.19
C LEU A 76 4.30 -12.51 -2.86
N LEU A 77 4.88 -13.03 -3.95
CA LEU A 77 4.35 -14.22 -4.62
C LEU A 77 4.45 -15.48 -3.76
N LEU A 78 5.48 -15.57 -2.91
CA LEU A 78 5.72 -16.74 -2.05
C LEU A 78 5.03 -16.63 -0.68
N ASN A 79 4.82 -15.40 -0.18
CA ASN A 79 4.38 -15.17 1.20
C ASN A 79 2.97 -14.56 1.32
N ARG A 80 2.41 -14.00 0.25
CA ARG A 80 1.03 -13.47 0.25
C ARG A 80 0.03 -14.60 0.03
N MET A 81 -0.37 -15.24 1.12
CA MET A 81 -1.34 -16.33 1.09
C MET A 81 -2.76 -15.82 0.70
N PRO A 82 -3.55 -16.60 -0.06
CA PRO A 82 -4.92 -16.20 -0.45
C PRO A 82 -5.87 -15.91 0.72
N TRP A 83 -5.60 -16.48 1.89
CA TRP A 83 -6.35 -16.29 3.14
C TRP A 83 -5.72 -15.23 4.06
N ALA A 84 -4.87 -14.35 3.53
CA ALA A 84 -4.30 -13.24 4.30
C ALA A 84 -5.41 -12.41 4.96
N ARG A 85 -5.29 -12.19 6.27
CA ARG A 85 -6.23 -11.37 7.02
C ARG A 85 -5.93 -9.91 6.78
N TYR A 86 -6.97 -9.16 6.43
CA TYR A 86 -6.89 -7.72 6.24
C TYR A 86 -7.18 -6.95 7.53
N ASP A 87 -7.91 -7.55 8.46
CA ASP A 87 -8.23 -6.94 9.74
C ASP A 87 -7.03 -7.00 10.67
N TYR A 88 -6.82 -5.93 11.42
CA TYR A 88 -5.74 -5.80 12.39
C TYR A 88 -6.20 -5.00 13.60
N ALA A 89 -5.47 -5.14 14.68
CA ALA A 89 -5.50 -4.22 15.82
C ALA A 89 -4.07 -3.72 16.01
N LEU A 90 -3.92 -2.41 16.29
CA LEU A 90 -2.62 -1.87 16.65
C LEU A 90 -2.19 -2.45 17.99
N LYS A 91 -1.02 -3.07 18.00
CA LYS A 91 -0.41 -3.64 19.20
C LYS A 91 0.67 -2.70 19.73
N PRO A 92 0.72 -2.46 21.05
CA PRO A 92 1.80 -1.69 21.66
C PRO A 92 3.17 -2.23 21.26
N ASP A 93 4.10 -1.32 21.00
CA ASP A 93 5.52 -1.57 20.69
C ASP A 93 5.79 -2.42 19.43
N TRP A 94 4.76 -2.79 18.68
CA TRP A 94 4.94 -3.46 17.40
C TRP A 94 5.46 -2.47 16.36
N LYS A 95 6.47 -2.89 15.61
CA LYS A 95 6.89 -2.23 14.37
C LYS A 95 6.01 -2.65 13.22
N LEU A 96 5.99 -1.87 12.14
CA LEU A 96 5.19 -2.15 10.95
C LEU A 96 5.49 -3.55 10.38
N GLU A 97 6.76 -3.95 10.36
CA GLU A 97 7.22 -5.23 9.79
C GLU A 97 6.71 -6.47 10.54
N GLN A 98 6.22 -6.30 11.77
CA GLN A 98 5.65 -7.38 12.57
C GLN A 98 4.19 -7.69 12.22
N TYR A 99 3.54 -6.82 11.44
CA TYR A 99 2.20 -7.06 10.90
C TYR A 99 2.27 -7.88 9.61
N GLY A 100 1.18 -8.56 9.26
CA GLY A 100 1.07 -9.29 7.99
C GLY A 100 1.13 -8.36 6.77
N ILE A 101 1.48 -8.91 5.61
CA ILE A 101 1.68 -8.16 4.34
C ILE A 101 0.53 -7.19 4.03
N GLU A 102 -0.72 -7.67 4.08
CA GLU A 102 -1.91 -6.84 3.84
C GLU A 102 -2.19 -5.85 4.97
N GLN A 103 -1.89 -6.24 6.21
CA GLN A 103 -2.09 -5.40 7.38
C GLN A 103 -1.14 -4.21 7.34
N GLN A 104 0.12 -4.42 6.97
CA GLN A 104 1.09 -3.34 6.73
C GLN A 104 0.55 -2.34 5.71
N ALA A 105 0.09 -2.83 4.55
CA ALA A 105 -0.44 -1.97 3.49
C ALA A 105 -1.68 -1.19 3.94
N ARG A 106 -2.59 -1.83 4.70
CA ARG A 106 -3.76 -1.16 5.27
C ARG A 106 -3.42 -0.15 6.37
N ILE A 107 -2.42 -0.42 7.22
CA ILE A 107 -1.92 0.53 8.23
C ILE A 107 -1.36 1.78 7.54
N VAL A 108 -0.57 1.62 6.47
CA VAL A 108 -0.02 2.74 5.70
C VAL A 108 -1.11 3.51 4.95
N GLU A 109 -2.12 2.83 4.40
CA GLU A 109 -3.32 3.44 3.80
C GLU A 109 -4.05 4.32 4.83
N HIS A 110 -4.30 3.79 6.02
CA HIS A 110 -4.99 4.51 7.09
C HIS A 110 -4.17 5.71 7.58
N ALA A 111 -2.85 5.56 7.74
CA ALA A 111 -1.97 6.67 8.10
C ALA A 111 -2.05 7.81 7.08
N PHE A 112 -2.06 7.49 5.78
CA PHE A 112 -2.23 8.49 4.72
C PHE A 112 -3.58 9.21 4.83
N LEU A 113 -4.68 8.48 5.03
CA LEU A 113 -6.01 9.06 5.19
C LEU A 113 -6.09 10.00 6.39
N LEU A 114 -5.54 9.58 7.54
CA LEU A 114 -5.50 10.36 8.77
C LEU A 114 -4.69 11.66 8.61
N ARG A 115 -3.52 11.60 7.95
CA ARG A 115 -2.72 12.81 7.62
C ARG A 115 -3.44 13.79 6.71
N ASN A 116 -4.39 13.31 5.91
CA ASN A 116 -5.25 14.13 5.05
C ASN A 116 -6.58 14.51 5.72
N GLY A 117 -6.69 14.39 7.05
CA GLY A 117 -7.84 14.85 7.82
C GLY A 117 -9.06 13.93 7.80
N VAL A 118 -8.95 12.72 7.26
CA VAL A 118 -10.06 11.75 7.27
C VAL A 118 -10.20 11.13 8.65
N LYS A 119 -11.41 11.14 9.19
CA LYS A 119 -11.76 10.41 10.41
C LYS A 119 -12.09 8.96 10.06
N LEU A 120 -11.33 8.02 10.60
CA LEU A 120 -11.56 6.60 10.42
C LEU A 120 -12.33 6.03 11.62
N ALA A 121 -13.39 5.27 11.36
CA ALA A 121 -14.15 4.60 12.42
C ALA A 121 -13.25 3.61 13.18
N GLY A 122 -13.30 3.64 14.51
CA GLY A 122 -12.48 2.79 15.37
C GLY A 122 -11.04 3.26 15.58
N VAL A 123 -10.64 4.39 15.00
CA VAL A 123 -9.33 5.02 15.26
C VAL A 123 -9.51 6.19 16.23
N ALA A 124 -8.99 6.03 17.46
CA ALA A 124 -9.06 7.06 18.49
C ALA A 124 -7.87 8.05 18.42
N ASP A 125 -6.69 7.58 18.00
CA ASP A 125 -5.46 8.39 17.97
C ASP A 125 -4.68 8.17 16.66
N ALA A 126 -4.49 9.24 15.90
CA ALA A 126 -3.70 9.23 14.67
C ALA A 126 -2.20 9.10 14.93
N ARG A 127 -1.70 9.51 16.11
CA ARG A 127 -0.27 9.45 16.46
C ARG A 127 0.28 8.03 16.51
N ALA A 128 -0.58 7.07 16.87
CA ALA A 128 -0.23 5.65 16.82
C ALA A 128 0.18 5.21 15.40
N TYR A 129 -0.45 5.77 14.37
CA TYR A 129 -0.12 5.52 12.97
C TYR A 129 1.13 6.28 12.53
N GLU A 130 1.38 7.48 13.06
CA GLU A 130 2.59 8.23 12.76
C GLU A 130 3.85 7.49 13.22
N ALA A 131 3.81 6.92 14.43
CA ALA A 131 4.92 6.12 14.97
C ALA A 131 5.21 4.86 14.13
N LEU A 132 4.17 4.20 13.63
CA LEU A 132 4.29 3.01 12.78
C LEU A 132 4.72 3.32 11.35
N VAL A 133 4.29 4.46 10.81
CA VAL A 133 4.48 4.85 9.41
C VAL A 133 5.50 5.99 9.32
N ASN A 134 6.69 5.71 9.86
CA ASN A 134 7.82 6.64 9.92
C ASN A 134 8.95 6.19 8.98
N PHE A 135 8.70 6.23 7.67
CA PHE A 135 9.69 5.84 6.68
C PHE A 135 10.84 6.86 6.58
N PRO A 136 12.09 6.42 6.33
CA PRO A 136 13.23 7.31 6.19
C PRO A 136 13.00 8.45 5.19
N GLY A 137 13.22 9.69 5.63
CA GLY A 137 13.06 10.88 4.78
C GLY A 137 11.61 11.25 4.43
N ALA A 138 10.61 10.58 5.03
CA ALA A 138 9.23 11.03 4.91
C ALA A 138 8.96 12.17 5.88
N THR A 139 8.43 13.29 5.40
CA THR A 139 7.88 14.33 6.28
C THR A 139 6.48 13.92 6.74
N GLY A 140 6.21 14.15 8.02
CA GLY A 140 4.89 13.99 8.65
C GLY A 140 3.87 14.95 8.05
#